data_AF-A0A965FQQ2-F1
#
_entry.id   AF-A0A965FQQ2-F1
#
_cell.length_a   1.000
_cell.length_b   1.000
_cell.length_c   1.000
_cell.angle_alpha   90.00
_cell.angle_beta   90.00
_cell.angle_gamma   90.00
#
_symmetry.space_group_name_H-M   'P 1'
#
loop_
_entity.id
_entity.type
_entity.pdbx_description
1 polymer ?
#
loop_
_entity_poly.entity_id
_entity_poly.type
_entity_poly.pdbx_seq_one_letter_code
_entity_poly.pdbx_strand_id
1 'polypeptide(L)'
;MPRKTIDEFKKFIARGNVIDLAVGIVIGAAFTAIVQSLVKDVVNPLLGVVTGNLDFSNYFLALNGQVYETLAQAREAGAPVLA
;
A
#
# COMPACT_ATOMS: atom_id res chain seq x y z
N MET A 1 32.41 3.11 17.65
CA MET A 1 32.59 3.66 16.29
C MET A 1 33.69 4.72 16.31
N PRO A 2 34.72 4.64 15.46
CA PRO A 2 35.77 5.65 15.38
C PRO A 2 35.17 6.97 14.85
N ARG A 3 35.39 8.09 15.55
CA ARG A 3 34.80 9.40 15.24
C ARG A 3 34.99 9.87 13.78
N LYS A 4 36.07 9.44 13.13
CA LYS A 4 36.39 9.76 11.72
C LYS A 4 35.29 9.38 10.72
N THR A 5 34.63 8.23 10.90
CA THR A 5 33.63 7.75 9.93
C THR A 5 32.34 8.58 9.94
N ILE A 6 31.98 9.14 11.10
CA ILE A 6 30.80 10.02 11.23
C ILE A 6 31.06 11.38 10.56
N ASP A 7 32.28 11.92 10.69
CA ASP A 7 32.64 13.19 10.07
C ASP A 7 32.78 13.07 8.54
N GLU A 8 33.28 11.94 8.04
CA GLU A 8 33.28 11.61 6.61
C GLU A 8 31.87 11.41 6.06
N PHE A 9 30.98 10.75 6.81
CA PHE A 9 29.58 10.61 6.44
C PHE A 9 28.86 11.97 6.40
N LYS A 10 29.09 12.85 7.37
CA LYS A 10 28.57 14.22 7.37
C LYS A 10 29.02 15.01 6.13
N LYS A 11 30.30 14.90 5.75
CA LYS A 11 30.82 15.51 4.52
C LYS A 11 30.22 14.89 3.26
N PHE A 12 29.97 13.58 3.27
CA PHE A 12 29.36 12.85 2.16
C PHE A 12 27.91 13.30 1.92
N ILE A 13 27.09 13.39 2.98
CA ILE A 13 25.69 13.82 2.89
C ILE A 13 25.57 15.31 2.65
N ALA A 14 26.49 16.15 3.14
CA ALA A 14 26.47 17.60 2.89
C ALA A 14 26.69 17.98 1.42
N ARG A 15 26.98 17.00 0.55
CA ARG A 15 26.96 17.20 -0.91
C ARG A 15 25.50 17.37 -1.33
N GLY A 16 25.13 18.60 -1.74
CA GLY A 16 23.74 18.98 -2.06
C GLY A 16 22.98 17.99 -2.94
N ASN A 17 23.64 17.42 -3.97
CA ASN A 17 23.09 16.36 -4.84
C ASN A 17 22.48 15.18 -4.05
N VAL A 18 23.10 14.77 -2.94
CA VAL A 18 22.70 13.58 -2.18
C VAL A 18 21.51 13.89 -1.27
N ILE A 19 21.48 15.09 -0.67
CA ILE A 19 20.34 15.52 0.16
C ILE A 19 19.10 15.70 -0.72
N ASP A 20 19.22 16.39 -1.84
CA ASP A 20 18.07 16.66 -2.71
C ASP A 20 17.48 15.37 -3.28
N LEU A 21 18.35 14.41 -3.65
CA LEU A 21 17.93 13.09 -4.09
C LEU A 21 17.25 12.29 -2.96
N ALA A 22 17.80 12.30 -1.75
CA ALA A 22 17.20 11.61 -0.61
C ALA A 22 15.82 12.19 -0.24
N VAL A 23 15.69 13.52 -0.24
CA VAL A 23 14.43 14.22 0.02
C VAL A 23 13.40 13.89 -1.07
N GLY A 24 13.81 13.88 -2.34
CA GLY A 24 12.93 13.50 -3.46
C GLY A 24 12.35 12.08 -3.32
N ILE A 25 13.16 11.11 -2.87
CA ILE A 25 12.71 9.73 -2.66
C ILE A 25 11.75 9.63 -1.48
N VAL A 26 12.04 10.29 -0.36
CA VAL A 26 11.18 10.27 0.84
C VAL A 26 9.82 10.90 0.54
N ILE A 27 9.81 12.05 -0.14
CA ILE A 27 8.57 12.72 -0.56
C ILE A 27 7.82 11.85 -1.57
N GLY A 28 8.52 11.24 -2.55
CA GLY A 28 7.91 10.35 -3.53
C GLY A 28 7.23 9.14 -2.90
N ALA A 29 7.87 8.52 -1.91
CA ALA A 29 7.30 7.38 -1.18
C ALA A 29 6.07 7.79 -0.36
N ALA A 30 6.16 8.90 0.39
CA ALA A 30 5.05 9.40 1.19
C ALA A 30 3.86 9.83 0.32
N PHE A 31 4.12 10.52 -0.79
CA PHE A 31 3.07 10.97 -1.71
C PHE A 31 2.39 9.79 -2.41
N THR A 32 3.14 8.75 -2.76
CA THR A 32 2.56 7.52 -3.33
C THR A 32 1.57 6.88 -2.35
N ALA A 33 1.89 6.83 -1.05
CA ALA A 33 0.96 6.31 -0.05
C ALA A 33 -0.33 7.15 0.05
N ILE A 34 -0.23 8.48 -0.06
CA ILE A 34 -1.39 9.38 -0.08
C ILE A 34 -2.25 9.10 -1.31
N VAL A 35 -1.64 9.00 -2.49
CA VAL A 35 -2.35 8.68 -3.74
C VAL A 35 -3.01 7.31 -3.66
N GLN A 36 -2.34 6.30 -3.09
CA GLN A 36 -2.91 4.97 -2.91
C GLN A 36 -4.12 4.96 -1.98
N SER A 37 -4.06 5.68 -0.86
CA SER A 37 -5.23 5.83 0.03
C SER A 37 -6.36 6.56 -0.68
N LEU A 38 -6.09 7.65 -1.40
CA LEU A 38 -7.12 8.34 -2.19
C LEU A 38 -7.77 7.41 -3.22
N VAL A 39 -6.96 6.61 -3.93
CA VAL A 39 -7.48 5.65 -4.90
C VAL A 39 -8.33 4.58 -4.21
N LYS A 40 -7.83 4.00 -3.12
CA LYS A 40 -8.51 2.93 -2.40
C LYS A 40 -9.81 3.39 -1.73
N ASP A 41 -9.79 4.56 -1.10
CA ASP A 41 -10.83 5.00 -0.17
C ASP A 41 -11.86 5.92 -0.84
N VAL A 42 -11.53 6.53 -1.99
CA VAL A 42 -12.42 7.45 -2.71
C VAL A 42 -12.67 6.98 -4.13
N VAL A 43 -11.62 6.71 -4.91
CA VAL A 43 -11.77 6.37 -6.34
C VAL A 43 -12.40 5.00 -6.53
N ASN A 44 -11.94 3.96 -5.83
CA ASN A 44 -12.46 2.60 -5.95
C ASN A 44 -13.93 2.49 -5.55
N PRO A 45 -14.40 3.10 -4.43
CA PRO A 45 -15.82 3.13 -4.10
C PRO A 45 -16.66 3.89 -5.15
N LEU A 46 -16.18 5.04 -5.64
CA LEU A 46 -16.88 5.79 -6.68
C LEU A 46 -16.97 5.00 -7.99
N LEU A 47 -15.87 4.36 -8.40
CA LEU A 47 -15.87 3.47 -9.56
C LEU A 47 -16.81 2.28 -9.33
N GLY A 48 -16.82 1.67 -8.15
CA GLY A 48 -17.73 0.58 -7.81
C GLY A 48 -19.21 0.97 -7.87
N VAL A 49 -19.56 2.21 -7.49
CA VAL A 49 -20.92 2.73 -7.62
C VAL A 49 -21.30 2.96 -9.10
N VAL A 50 -20.37 3.46 -9.92
CA VAL A 50 -20.61 3.73 -11.35
C VAL A 50 -20.64 2.45 -12.20
N THR A 51 -19.83 1.43 -11.87
CA THR A 51 -19.80 0.14 -12.56
C THR A 51 -20.76 -0.91 -11.98
N GLY A 52 -21.49 -0.57 -10.91
CA GLY A 52 -22.59 -1.40 -10.39
C GLY A 52 -22.16 -2.55 -9.46
N ASN A 53 -21.22 -2.31 -8.54
CA ASN A 53 -20.76 -3.27 -7.53
C ASN A 53 -20.09 -4.54 -8.08
N LEU A 54 -19.42 -4.47 -9.24
CA LEU A 54 -18.51 -5.55 -9.65
C LEU A 54 -17.18 -5.40 -8.92
N ASP A 55 -17.17 -5.80 -7.65
CA ASP A 55 -15.93 -5.99 -6.88
C ASP A 55 -15.33 -7.36 -7.23
N PHE A 56 -14.49 -7.39 -8.27
CA PHE A 56 -13.70 -8.58 -8.64
C PHE A 56 -12.76 -9.05 -7.53
N SER A 57 -12.52 -8.21 -6.51
CA SER A 57 -11.67 -8.55 -5.35
C SER A 57 -12.44 -9.34 -4.30
N ASN A 58 -13.77 -9.32 -4.32
CA ASN A 58 -14.64 -10.05 -3.40
C ASN A 58 -15.59 -11.00 -4.14
N TYR A 59 -15.27 -11.35 -5.40
CA TYR A 59 -15.99 -12.39 -6.12
C TYR A 59 -15.45 -13.76 -5.70
N PHE A 60 -16.02 -14.32 -4.65
CA PHE A 60 -15.59 -15.63 -4.16
C PHE A 60 -16.77 -16.45 -3.67
N LEU A 61 -16.64 -17.76 -3.86
CA LEU A 61 -17.59 -18.73 -3.35
C LEU A 61 -16.95 -19.45 -2.17
N ALA A 62 -17.44 -19.17 -0.97
CA ALA A 62 -17.09 -19.94 0.22
C ALA A 62 -17.81 -21.31 0.18
N LEU A 63 -17.04 -22.39 0.10
CA LEU A 63 -17.57 -23.76 -0.02
C LEU A 63 -18.02 -24.36 1.33
N ASN A 64 -17.94 -23.58 2.41
CA ASN A 64 -18.36 -23.98 3.76
C ASN A 64 -19.81 -23.57 4.10
N GLY A 65 -20.56 -22.99 3.16
CA GLY A 65 -21.95 -22.58 3.36
C GLY A 65 -22.14 -21.35 4.26
N GLN A 66 -21.07 -20.64 4.61
CA GLN A 66 -21.10 -19.40 5.37
C GLN A 66 -20.93 -18.20 4.42
N VAL A 67 -21.69 -17.12 4.65
CA VAL A 67 -21.58 -15.89 3.86
C VAL A 67 -20.58 -14.98 4.56
N TYR A 68 -19.49 -14.64 3.88
CA TYR A 68 -18.48 -13.71 4.36
C TYR A 68 -18.53 -12.43 3.52
N GLU A 69 -18.42 -11.27 4.17
CA GLU A 69 -18.49 -9.99 3.46
C GLU A 69 -17.23 -9.71 2.64
N THR A 70 -16.10 -10.37 2.95
CA THR A 70 -14.84 -10.17 2.21
C THR A 70 -13.99 -11.44 2.09
N LEU A 71 -13.18 -11.51 1.03
CA LEU A 71 -12.26 -12.63 0.77
C LEU A 71 -11.27 -12.86 1.92
N ALA A 72 -10.84 -11.77 2.56
CA ALA A 72 -9.89 -11.81 3.67
C ALA A 72 -10.48 -12.52 4.89
N GLN A 73 -11.73 -12.20 5.25
CA GLN A 73 -12.42 -12.84 6.38
C GLN A 73 -12.66 -14.33 6.15
N ALA A 74 -13.01 -14.72 4.92
CA ALA A 74 -13.22 -16.12 4.58
C ALA A 74 -11.93 -16.95 4.66
N ARG A 75 -10.80 -16.39 4.22
CA ARG A 75 -9.48 -17.04 4.34
C ARG A 75 -8.99 -17.09 5.79
N GLU A 76 -9.20 -16.03 6.57
CA GLU A 76 -8.85 -16.00 8.00
C GLU A 76 -9.69 -17.00 8.83
N ALA A 77 -10.96 -17.19 8.47
CA ALA A 77 -11.82 -18.22 9.04
C ALA A 77 -11.44 -19.66 8.61
N GLY A 78 -10.41 -19.82 7.77
CA GLY A 78 -10.00 -21.11 7.23
C GLY A 78 -11.03 -21.73 6.29
N ALA A 79 -11.96 -20.93 5.75
CA ALA A 79 -12.96 -21.42 4.82
C ALA A 79 -12.29 -21.79 3.49
N PRO A 80 -12.57 -22.98 2.92
CA PRO A 80 -12.21 -23.26 1.54
C PRO A 80 -12.98 -22.31 0.62
N VAL A 81 -12.24 -21.41 -0.03
CA VAL A 81 -12.77 -20.40 -0.95
C VAL A 81 -12.33 -20.69 -2.38
N LEU A 82 -13.26 -20.57 -3.33
CA LEU A 82 -12.96 -20.45 -4.75
C LEU A 82 -13.03 -18.96 -5.10
N ALA A 83 -11.90 -18.39 -5.48
CA ALA A 83 -11.71 -16.98 -5.80
C ALA A 83 -11.21 -16.84 -7.24
#